data_AF-A0A7S1SJQ4-F1
#
_entry.id   AF-A0A7S1SJQ4-F1
#
_cell.length_a   1.000
_cell.length_b   1.000
_cell.length_c   1.000
_cell.angle_alpha   90.00
_cell.angle_beta   90.00
_cell.angle_gamma   90.00
#
_symmetry.space_group_name_H-M   'P 1'
#
loop_
_entity.id
_entity.type
_entity.pdbx_description
1 polymer ?
#
loop_
_entity_poly.entity_id
_entity_poly.type
_entity_poly.pdbx_seq_one_letter_code
_entity_poly.pdbx_strand_id
1 'polypeptide(L)'
;HAVVVAFLVVLQLLGGSEADAPSSGDRTTPRERERGQSRVWVPEDQLTLPVGWSWEQYIEGLLAKELDERVGAELLPTGWSWSAYHSNEEVGAMFAALERSCPAGLVRKYSIGSSEEGRPLHALQIGAYVADGPTSMLVPGVKLAGNMHGDEVAGKEMLVRLAWDVCRRFERSPDDGDDLGVTWMLRHTALHILPSLNPDGNAVRKRWN
;
A
#
# COMPACT_ATOMS: atom_id res chain seq x y z
N HIS A 1 7.17 -18.04 -1.41
CA HIS A 1 6.05 -18.35 -0.50
C HIS A 1 6.19 -17.82 0.94
N ALA A 2 7.25 -17.06 1.28
CA ALA A 2 7.42 -16.49 2.64
C ALA A 2 7.17 -14.97 2.73
N VAL A 3 6.92 -14.29 1.61
CA VAL A 3 6.95 -12.81 1.53
C VAL A 3 5.64 -12.15 2.00
N VAL A 4 4.54 -12.90 2.09
CA VAL A 4 3.23 -12.34 2.48
C VAL A 4 3.00 -12.32 3.99
N VAL A 5 3.79 -13.09 4.77
CA VAL A 5 3.56 -13.24 6.22
C VAL A 5 4.16 -12.09 7.03
N ALA A 6 5.25 -11.46 6.56
CA ALA A 6 5.95 -10.41 7.30
C ALA A 6 5.14 -9.10 7.42
N PHE A 7 4.32 -8.77 6.42
CA PHE A 7 3.56 -7.51 6.40
C PHE A 7 2.40 -7.46 7.41
N LEU A 8 1.89 -8.62 7.83
CA LEU A 8 0.79 -8.70 8.79
C LEU A 8 1.23 -8.56 10.25
N VAL A 9 2.46 -8.97 10.59
CA VAL A 9 2.95 -8.96 11.98
C VAL A 9 3.31 -7.55 12.45
N VAL A 10 3.87 -6.71 11.58
CA VAL A 10 4.30 -5.34 11.93
C VAL A 10 3.11 -4.42 12.25
N LEU A 11 1.97 -4.62 11.60
CA LEU A 11 0.76 -3.81 11.84
C LEU A 11 0.02 -4.17 13.13
N GLN A 12 0.24 -5.36 13.72
CA GLN A 12 -0.40 -5.75 14.99
C GLN A 12 0.34 -5.23 16.23
N LEU A 13 1.65 -5.01 16.17
CA LEU A 13 2.43 -4.59 17.34
C LEU A 13 2.36 -3.07 17.59
N LEU A 14 2.06 -2.26 16.57
CA LEU A 14 1.98 -0.80 16.69
C LEU A 14 0.61 -0.28 17.18
N GLY A 15 -0.34 -1.17 17.50
CA GLY A 15 -1.72 -0.82 17.89
C GLY A 15 -2.12 -1.18 19.33
N GLY A 16 -1.21 -1.69 20.17
CA GLY A 16 -1.51 -2.10 21.54
C GLY A 16 -1.13 -1.06 22.58
N SER A 17 -2.02 -0.10 22.85
CA SER A 17 -1.98 0.68 24.10
C SER A 17 -2.55 -0.18 25.23
N GLU A 18 -1.86 -0.19 26.38
CA GLU A 18 -2.22 -0.88 27.62
C GLU A 18 -3.72 -0.78 27.94
N ALA A 19 -4.37 -1.94 28.07
CA ALA A 19 -5.68 -2.08 28.69
C ALA A 19 -5.62 -3.28 29.64
N ASP A 20 -6.00 -3.01 30.89
CA ASP A 20 -5.83 -3.82 32.09
C ASP A 20 -6.22 -5.31 31.95
N ALA A 21 -5.36 -6.19 32.46
CA ALA A 21 -5.67 -7.61 32.64
C ALA A 21 -6.59 -7.80 33.87
N PRO A 22 -7.77 -8.45 33.74
CA PRO A 22 -8.59 -8.73 34.90
C PRO A 22 -8.09 -9.95 35.67
N SER A 23 -8.01 -9.80 36.99
CA SER A 23 -7.65 -10.85 37.95
C SER A 23 -8.68 -11.98 38.02
N SER A 24 -8.16 -13.17 38.31
CA SER A 24 -8.84 -14.47 38.42
C SER A 24 -10.22 -14.50 39.11
N GLY A 25 -11.20 -15.08 38.40
CA GLY A 25 -12.31 -15.83 39.00
C GLY A 25 -13.70 -15.31 38.70
N ASP A 26 -14.36 -15.84 37.65
CA ASP A 26 -15.68 -16.45 37.76
C ASP A 26 -16.06 -17.13 36.42
N ARG A 27 -16.60 -18.35 36.49
CA ARG A 27 -17.09 -19.11 35.33
C ARG A 27 -18.59 -18.90 35.21
N THR A 28 -19.03 -18.03 34.31
CA THR A 28 -20.39 -18.15 33.74
C THR A 28 -20.40 -17.70 32.26
N THR A 29 -20.65 -18.65 31.36
CA THR A 29 -21.11 -18.37 29.97
C THR A 29 -22.61 -18.06 30.03
N PRO A 30 -23.22 -17.24 29.14
CA PRO A 30 -23.54 -17.75 27.80
C PRO A 30 -23.74 -16.75 26.65
N ARG A 31 -23.72 -17.34 25.43
CA ARG A 31 -24.29 -16.90 24.13
C ARG A 31 -23.45 -16.07 23.17
N GLU A 32 -22.77 -16.82 22.29
CA GLU A 32 -22.99 -16.82 20.84
C GLU A 32 -23.37 -15.48 20.19
N ARG A 33 -22.37 -14.74 19.70
CA ARG A 33 -22.35 -13.97 18.44
C ARG A 33 -20.98 -13.31 18.28
N GLU A 34 -20.03 -14.01 17.68
CA GLU A 34 -18.83 -13.41 17.06
C GLU A 34 -18.17 -14.46 16.15
N ARG A 35 -18.77 -14.72 14.99
CA ARG A 35 -18.04 -15.37 13.89
C ARG A 35 -17.36 -14.26 13.10
N GLY A 36 -16.03 -14.23 13.13
CA GLY A 36 -15.28 -13.53 12.07
C GLY A 36 -14.02 -12.76 12.44
N GLN A 37 -13.56 -12.73 13.70
CA GLN A 37 -12.22 -12.21 14.00
C GLN A 37 -11.47 -13.16 14.92
N SER A 38 -10.73 -14.10 14.33
CA SER A 38 -9.64 -14.77 15.04
C SER A 38 -8.42 -13.84 15.01
N ARG A 39 -8.31 -12.92 15.97
CA ARG A 39 -7.02 -12.32 16.30
C ARG A 39 -6.20 -13.39 17.01
N VAL A 40 -5.23 -13.98 16.32
CA VAL A 40 -4.30 -14.92 16.94
C VAL A 40 -3.23 -14.08 17.66
N TRP A 41 -3.24 -14.15 18.98
CA TRP A 41 -2.16 -13.63 19.82
C TRP A 41 -1.12 -14.73 19.97
N VAL A 42 0.11 -14.47 19.54
CA VAL A 42 1.25 -15.37 19.75
C VAL A 42 2.01 -14.83 20.95
N PRO A 43 2.13 -15.59 22.07
CA PRO A 43 2.89 -15.14 23.21
C PRO A 43 4.37 -14.97 22.85
N GLU A 44 5.04 -13.99 23.47
CA GLU A 44 6.44 -13.63 23.17
C GLU A 44 7.41 -14.81 23.31
N ASP A 45 7.11 -15.78 24.18
CA ASP A 45 7.91 -16.98 24.39
C ASP A 45 7.89 -17.98 23.21
N GLN A 46 6.96 -17.81 22.27
CA GLN A 46 6.87 -18.63 21.05
C GLN A 46 7.51 -17.97 19.83
N LEU A 47 7.99 -16.73 19.96
CA LEU A 47 8.69 -16.01 18.90
C LEU A 47 10.21 -16.10 19.15
N THR A 48 10.94 -16.70 18.21
CA THR A 48 12.41 -16.83 18.33
C THR A 48 13.13 -15.83 17.43
N LEU A 49 13.98 -15.01 18.03
CA LEU A 49 14.90 -14.13 17.33
C LEU A 49 16.23 -14.82 17.03
N PRO A 50 16.99 -14.37 16.03
CA PRO A 50 18.39 -14.73 15.90
C PRO A 50 19.16 -14.44 17.19
N VAL A 51 20.09 -15.33 17.56
CA VAL A 51 20.84 -15.24 18.82
C VAL A 51 21.55 -13.89 18.92
N GLY A 52 21.28 -13.14 20.00
CA GLY A 52 21.93 -11.87 20.30
C GLY A 52 21.26 -10.63 19.72
N TRP A 53 20.10 -10.75 19.08
CA TRP A 53 19.34 -9.63 18.55
C TRP A 53 18.21 -9.21 19.49
N SER A 54 18.00 -7.91 19.67
CA SER A 54 16.76 -7.37 20.24
C SER A 54 15.66 -7.29 19.17
N TRP A 55 14.41 -7.13 19.59
CA TRP A 55 13.28 -6.94 18.68
C TRP A 55 13.44 -5.68 17.84
N GLU A 56 13.90 -4.59 18.43
CA GLU A 56 14.20 -3.33 17.74
C GLU A 56 15.28 -3.56 16.67
N GLN A 57 16.38 -4.23 17.01
CA GLN A 57 17.46 -4.52 16.07
C GLN A 57 16.99 -5.42 14.92
N TYR A 58 16.14 -6.39 15.20
CA TYR A 58 15.61 -7.30 14.18
C TYR A 58 14.65 -6.58 13.22
N ILE A 59 13.74 -5.75 13.76
CA ILE A 59 12.82 -4.94 12.95
C ILE A 59 13.60 -3.89 12.16
N GLU A 60 14.52 -3.17 12.79
CA GLU A 60 15.39 -2.19 12.11
C GLU A 60 16.26 -2.86 11.06
N GLY A 61 16.78 -4.07 11.31
CA GLY A 61 17.56 -4.83 10.34
C GLY A 61 16.74 -5.31 9.13
N LEU A 62 15.49 -5.73 9.34
CA LEU A 62 14.56 -6.06 8.27
C LEU A 62 14.20 -4.82 7.44
N LEU A 63 13.86 -3.72 8.11
CA LEU A 63 13.51 -2.45 7.46
C LEU A 63 14.70 -1.87 6.69
N ALA A 64 15.89 -1.86 7.28
CA ALA A 64 17.10 -1.34 6.65
C ALA A 64 17.50 -2.17 5.43
N LYS A 65 17.45 -3.50 5.51
CA LYS A 65 17.78 -4.36 4.37
C LYS A 65 16.79 -4.21 3.22
N GLU A 66 15.50 -4.05 3.52
CA GLU A 66 14.46 -3.90 2.50
C GLU A 66 14.42 -2.48 1.90
N LEU A 67 14.75 -1.44 2.68
CA LEU A 67 14.90 -0.07 2.23
C LEU A 67 16.17 0.13 1.38
N ASP A 68 17.31 -0.44 1.79
CA ASP A 68 18.60 -0.20 1.13
C ASP A 68 18.73 -0.98 -0.19
N GLU A 69 18.23 -2.24 -0.26
CA GLU A 69 18.34 -3.08 -1.45
C GLU A 69 17.32 -2.74 -2.56
N ARG A 70 16.19 -2.08 -2.24
CA ARG A 70 15.11 -1.78 -3.23
C ARG A 70 14.77 -0.29 -3.40
N VAL A 71 15.11 0.58 -2.44
CA VAL A 71 14.76 2.01 -2.45
C VAL A 71 15.98 2.93 -2.61
N GLY A 72 17.18 2.42 -2.31
CA GLY A 72 18.41 3.19 -2.06
C GLY A 72 19.12 3.89 -3.24
N ALA A 73 18.50 4.15 -4.39
CA ALA A 73 19.20 4.89 -5.47
C ALA A 73 18.36 5.88 -6.26
N GLU A 74 17.04 5.93 -6.05
CA GLU A 74 16.18 6.83 -6.82
C GLU A 74 15.62 7.90 -5.90
N LEU A 75 16.23 9.09 -5.98
CA LEU A 75 15.74 10.28 -5.31
C LEU A 75 14.27 10.44 -5.69
N LEU A 76 13.39 10.28 -4.69
CA LEU A 76 12.03 10.75 -4.83
C LEU A 76 12.07 12.21 -5.31
N PRO A 77 11.05 12.67 -6.06
CA PRO A 77 10.88 14.08 -6.34
C PRO A 77 11.08 14.89 -5.05
N THR A 78 11.83 15.99 -5.17
CA THR A 78 12.26 16.81 -4.04
C THR A 78 11.08 17.14 -3.12
N GLY A 79 11.15 16.65 -1.87
CA GLY A 79 10.15 16.90 -0.83
C GLY A 79 9.30 15.70 -0.41
N TRP A 80 9.43 14.52 -1.03
CA TRP A 80 8.68 13.33 -0.60
C TRP A 80 9.49 12.41 0.31
N SER A 81 8.80 11.70 1.20
CA SER A 81 9.40 10.68 2.04
C SER A 81 8.50 9.45 2.18
N TRP A 82 9.04 8.26 1.93
CA TRP A 82 8.32 7.00 2.17
C TRP A 82 8.13 6.67 3.65
N SER A 83 8.79 7.40 4.55
CA SER A 83 8.64 7.23 6.00
C SER A 83 7.46 8.02 6.59
N ALA A 84 6.71 8.76 5.78
CA ALA A 84 5.58 9.59 6.20
C ALA A 84 4.28 9.18 5.51
N TYR A 85 3.15 9.43 6.17
CA TYR A 85 1.82 9.33 5.57
C TYR A 85 1.49 10.61 4.80
N HIS A 86 0.97 10.47 3.59
CA HIS A 86 0.71 11.60 2.69
C HIS A 86 -0.75 12.04 2.75
N SER A 87 -1.02 13.33 2.74
CA SER A 87 -2.36 13.89 2.58
C SER A 87 -2.95 13.56 1.19
N ASN A 88 -4.27 13.71 1.02
CA ASN A 88 -4.91 13.49 -0.28
C ASN A 88 -4.34 14.44 -1.36
N GLU A 89 -3.99 15.66 -0.98
CA GLU A 89 -3.38 16.66 -1.86
C GLU A 89 -1.98 16.23 -2.31
N GLU A 90 -1.15 15.75 -1.38
CA GLU A 90 0.18 15.21 -1.70
C GLU A 90 0.06 13.99 -2.61
N VAL A 91 -0.87 13.06 -2.35
CA VAL A 91 -1.13 11.92 -3.24
C VAL A 91 -1.50 12.38 -4.65
N GLY A 92 -2.34 13.41 -4.77
CA GLY A 92 -2.69 14.04 -6.04
C GLY A 92 -1.47 14.62 -6.74
N ALA A 93 -0.56 15.29 -6.02
CA ALA A 93 0.69 15.81 -6.55
C ALA A 93 1.64 14.69 -6.98
N MET A 94 1.70 13.60 -6.21
CA MET A 94 2.52 12.42 -6.50
C MET A 94 2.10 11.74 -7.80
N PHE A 95 0.80 11.55 -7.99
CA PHE A 95 0.27 10.98 -9.24
C PHE A 95 0.53 11.87 -10.45
N ALA A 96 0.47 13.19 -10.28
CA ALA A 96 0.78 14.12 -11.37
C ALA A 96 2.27 14.10 -11.73
N ALA A 97 3.15 13.94 -10.74
CA ALA A 97 4.58 13.79 -10.97
C ALA A 97 4.93 12.44 -11.61
N LEU A 98 4.24 11.35 -11.24
CA LEU A 98 4.37 10.06 -11.93
C LEU A 98 3.98 10.18 -13.41
N GLU A 99 2.81 10.74 -13.71
CA GLU A 99 2.37 10.95 -15.10
C GLU A 99 3.39 11.72 -15.95
N ARG A 100 4.11 12.70 -15.36
CA ARG A 100 5.14 13.48 -16.05
C ARG A 100 6.50 12.79 -16.17
N SER A 101 6.84 11.93 -15.21
CA SER A 101 8.20 11.36 -15.08
C SER A 101 8.33 9.94 -15.60
N CYS A 102 7.22 9.22 -15.77
CA CYS A 102 7.21 7.91 -16.38
C CYS A 102 7.32 8.00 -17.91
N PRO A 103 7.72 6.92 -18.60
CA PRO A 103 7.73 6.87 -20.05
C PRO A 103 6.40 7.33 -20.66
N ALA A 104 6.49 8.09 -21.75
CA ALA A 104 5.34 8.72 -22.38
C ALA A 104 4.27 7.68 -22.74
N GLY A 105 3.03 7.93 -22.30
CA GLY A 105 1.91 7.03 -22.58
C GLY A 105 1.78 5.82 -21.64
N LEU A 106 2.68 5.63 -20.67
CA LEU A 106 2.60 4.55 -19.68
C LEU A 106 1.59 4.85 -18.57
N VAL A 107 1.54 6.10 -18.12
CA VAL A 107 0.78 6.52 -16.94
C VAL A 107 -0.18 7.65 -17.32
N ARG A 108 -1.41 7.58 -16.80
CA ARG A 108 -2.39 8.66 -16.89
C ARG A 108 -3.04 8.89 -15.53
N LYS A 109 -2.95 10.11 -15.02
CA LYS A 109 -3.70 10.55 -13.84
C LYS A 109 -5.12 10.92 -14.27
N TYR A 110 -6.09 10.52 -13.47
CA TYR A 110 -7.48 10.94 -13.66
C TYR A 110 -8.20 11.05 -12.32
N SER A 111 -9.43 11.54 -12.35
CA SER A 111 -10.32 11.58 -11.20
C SER A 111 -11.56 10.73 -11.48
N ILE A 112 -12.06 10.02 -10.47
CA ILE A 112 -13.34 9.31 -10.55
C ILE A 112 -14.51 10.11 -9.94
N GLY A 113 -14.26 11.37 -9.55
CA GLY A 113 -15.25 12.25 -8.94
C GLY A 113 -14.69 12.94 -7.70
N SER A 114 -15.60 13.35 -6.82
CA SER A 114 -15.28 13.96 -5.53
C SER A 114 -15.96 13.19 -4.41
N SER A 115 -15.38 13.27 -3.21
CA SER A 115 -15.99 12.80 -1.97
C SER A 115 -17.17 13.68 -1.54
N GLU A 116 -17.80 13.35 -0.41
CA GLU A 116 -18.95 14.10 0.12
C GLU A 116 -18.56 15.52 0.52
N GLU A 117 -17.36 15.71 1.08
CA GLU A 117 -16.80 17.04 1.38
C GLU A 117 -16.10 17.70 0.18
N GLY A 118 -16.25 17.15 -1.02
CA GLY A 118 -15.73 17.73 -2.25
C GLY A 118 -14.23 17.49 -2.51
N ARG A 119 -13.58 16.60 -1.76
CA ARG A 119 -12.17 16.23 -2.01
C ARG A 119 -12.06 15.35 -3.25
N PRO A 120 -11.10 15.60 -4.15
CA PRO A 120 -10.95 14.80 -5.37
C PRO A 120 -10.58 13.36 -5.07
N LEU A 121 -11.22 12.41 -5.76
CA LEU A 121 -10.90 10.99 -5.72
C LEU A 121 -9.85 10.68 -6.80
N HIS A 122 -8.58 10.75 -6.42
CA HIS A 122 -7.46 10.53 -7.32
C HIS A 122 -7.39 9.08 -7.80
N ALA A 123 -7.10 8.90 -9.08
CA ALA A 123 -6.83 7.61 -9.68
C ALA A 123 -5.66 7.70 -10.67
N LEU A 124 -4.96 6.58 -10.84
CA LEU A 124 -3.87 6.44 -11.78
C LEU A 124 -4.10 5.21 -12.64
N GLN A 125 -4.06 5.37 -13.95
CA GLN A 125 -4.03 4.27 -14.90
C GLN A 125 -2.58 4.02 -15.31
N ILE A 126 -2.12 2.76 -15.26
CA ILE A 126 -0.77 2.36 -15.66
C ILE A 126 -0.87 1.19 -16.65
N GLY A 127 -0.25 1.32 -17.82
CA GLY A 127 -0.19 0.27 -18.84
C GLY A 127 0.42 0.81 -20.14
N ALA A 128 1.01 -0.08 -20.95
CA ALA A 128 1.72 0.32 -22.18
C ALA A 128 0.80 0.98 -23.24
N TYR A 129 -0.51 0.71 -23.18
CA TYR A 129 -1.50 1.17 -24.15
C TYR A 129 -2.39 2.31 -23.62
N VAL A 130 -2.01 2.99 -22.53
CA VAL A 130 -2.81 4.08 -21.94
C VAL A 130 -2.91 5.31 -22.88
N ALA A 131 -1.95 5.48 -23.80
CA ALA A 131 -1.98 6.51 -24.84
C ALA A 131 -2.96 6.21 -25.99
N ASP A 132 -3.29 4.94 -26.26
CA ASP A 132 -3.94 4.51 -27.52
C ASP A 132 -5.47 4.60 -27.51
N GLY A 133 -6.04 5.26 -26.50
CA GLY A 133 -7.48 5.54 -26.44
C GLY A 133 -8.33 4.26 -26.39
N PRO A 134 -9.47 4.18 -27.11
CA PRO A 134 -10.46 3.09 -27.04
C PRO A 134 -9.92 1.67 -27.25
N THR A 135 -8.71 1.54 -27.81
CA THR A 135 -7.97 0.28 -27.96
C THR A 135 -7.68 -0.40 -26.61
N SER A 136 -7.70 0.35 -25.51
CA SER A 136 -7.64 -0.15 -24.12
C SER A 136 -8.82 -1.06 -23.73
N MET A 137 -9.96 -1.05 -24.44
CA MET A 137 -11.10 -1.94 -24.13
C MET A 137 -10.81 -3.44 -24.36
N LEU A 138 -9.75 -3.76 -25.11
CA LEU A 138 -9.32 -5.14 -25.35
C LEU A 138 -8.22 -5.60 -24.38
N VAL A 139 -7.74 -4.70 -23.51
CA VAL A 139 -6.72 -5.00 -22.51
C VAL A 139 -7.43 -5.27 -21.17
N PRO A 140 -7.17 -6.42 -20.51
CA PRO A 140 -7.77 -6.70 -19.21
C PRO A 140 -7.36 -5.65 -18.16
N GLY A 141 -8.34 -5.10 -17.47
CA GLY A 141 -8.16 -4.11 -16.40
C GLY A 141 -8.13 -4.74 -15.02
N VAL A 142 -7.16 -4.37 -14.19
CA VAL A 142 -7.08 -4.71 -12.76
C VAL A 142 -7.25 -3.45 -11.94
N LYS A 143 -8.21 -3.43 -11.02
CA LYS A 143 -8.43 -2.32 -10.10
C LYS A 143 -7.88 -2.65 -8.72
N LEU A 144 -6.99 -1.79 -8.22
CA LEU A 144 -6.47 -1.83 -6.86
C LEU A 144 -6.96 -0.58 -6.13
N ALA A 145 -7.74 -0.77 -5.06
CA ALA A 145 -8.30 0.34 -4.28
C ALA A 145 -8.01 0.15 -2.79
N GLY A 146 -7.71 1.25 -2.10
CA GLY A 146 -7.37 1.27 -0.68
C GLY A 146 -8.13 2.34 0.08
N ASN A 147 -7.94 2.33 1.41
CA ASN A 147 -8.42 3.38 2.32
C ASN A 147 -9.92 3.72 2.11
N MET A 148 -10.74 2.66 2.00
CA MET A 148 -12.20 2.76 2.10
C MET A 148 -12.65 3.05 3.54
N HIS A 149 -11.86 2.54 4.49
CA HIS A 149 -11.89 2.96 5.88
C HIS A 149 -10.81 4.03 6.05
N GLY A 150 -11.21 5.25 6.43
CA GLY A 150 -10.31 6.41 6.43
C GLY A 150 -9.11 6.30 7.38
N ASP A 151 -9.22 5.50 8.43
CA ASP A 151 -8.18 5.17 9.41
C ASP A 151 -7.21 4.06 8.96
N GLU A 152 -7.53 3.31 7.90
CA GLU A 152 -6.69 2.25 7.34
C GLU A 152 -5.70 2.81 6.30
N VAL A 153 -4.75 3.63 6.77
CA VAL A 153 -3.83 4.44 5.92
C VAL A 153 -2.78 3.59 5.19
N ALA A 154 -2.39 2.43 5.72
CA ALA A 154 -1.33 1.60 5.16
C ALA A 154 -1.61 1.20 3.69
N GLY A 155 -2.86 0.84 3.37
CA GLY A 155 -3.23 0.47 2.00
C GLY A 155 -3.05 1.61 0.99
N LYS A 156 -3.30 2.86 1.42
CA LYS A 156 -3.09 4.05 0.59
C LYS A 156 -1.62 4.21 0.21
N GLU A 157 -0.72 4.17 1.20
CA GLU A 157 0.71 4.34 0.96
C GLU A 157 1.30 3.20 0.14
N MET A 158 0.88 1.95 0.40
CA MET A 158 1.30 0.80 -0.40
C MET A 158 0.93 0.96 -1.87
N LEU A 159 -0.27 1.48 -2.18
CA LEU A 159 -0.71 1.70 -3.55
C LEU A 159 0.06 2.82 -4.25
N VAL A 160 0.35 3.91 -3.55
CA VAL A 160 1.18 5.01 -4.09
C VAL A 160 2.60 4.50 -4.34
N ARG A 161 3.15 3.70 -3.42
CA ARG A 161 4.48 3.10 -3.58
C ARG A 161 4.55 2.10 -4.73
N LEU A 162 3.50 1.29 -4.89
CA LEU A 162 3.39 0.34 -6.01
C LEU A 162 3.40 1.09 -7.35
N ALA A 163 2.64 2.18 -7.46
CA ALA A 163 2.61 3.00 -8.68
C ALA A 163 4.01 3.50 -9.06
N TRP A 164 4.76 3.98 -8.06
CA TRP A 164 6.14 4.42 -8.23
C TRP A 164 7.06 3.28 -8.67
N ASP A 165 7.08 2.18 -7.92
CA ASP A 165 7.97 1.04 -8.18
C ASP A 165 7.73 0.42 -9.57
N VAL A 166 6.47 0.29 -9.98
CA VAL A 166 6.08 -0.25 -11.28
C VAL A 166 6.56 0.64 -12.44
N CYS A 167 6.41 1.96 -12.32
CA CYS A 167 6.92 2.91 -13.30
C CYS A 167 8.45 2.81 -13.45
N ARG A 168 9.18 2.71 -12.34
CA ARG A 168 10.66 2.66 -12.34
C ARG A 168 11.22 1.36 -12.84
N ARG A 169 10.55 0.24 -12.55
CA ARG A 169 10.89 -1.05 -13.14
C ARG A 169 10.70 -1.05 -14.65
N PHE A 170 9.60 -0.48 -15.14
CA PHE A 170 9.33 -0.40 -16.58
C PHE A 170 10.39 0.44 -17.32
N GLU A 171 10.81 1.57 -16.74
CA GLU A 171 11.85 2.44 -17.33
C GLU A 171 13.22 1.75 -17.43
N ARG A 172 13.57 0.87 -16.48
CA ARG A 172 14.87 0.17 -16.45
C ARG A 172 14.94 -1.04 -17.38
N SER A 173 13.80 -1.59 -17.78
CA SER A 173 13.71 -2.78 -18.64
C SER A 173 12.80 -2.55 -19.84
N PRO A 174 13.16 -1.63 -20.77
CA PRO A 174 12.36 -1.33 -21.95
C PRO A 174 12.40 -2.45 -23.01
N ASP A 175 13.55 -3.13 -23.15
CA ASP A 175 13.84 -4.10 -24.20
C ASP A 175 14.45 -5.38 -23.62
N ASP A 176 13.63 -6.31 -23.15
CA ASP A 176 14.06 -7.69 -22.98
C ASP A 176 12.91 -8.64 -23.37
N GLY A 177 13.11 -9.34 -24.48
CA GLY A 177 12.25 -10.45 -24.88
C GLY A 177 12.21 -11.47 -23.75
N ASP A 178 11.00 -11.84 -23.33
CA ASP A 178 10.69 -12.82 -22.28
C ASP A 178 10.80 -12.36 -20.80
N ASP A 179 10.72 -11.06 -20.48
CA ASP A 179 10.60 -10.64 -19.07
C ASP A 179 9.19 -10.97 -18.50
N LEU A 180 9.06 -12.09 -17.76
CA LEU A 180 7.83 -12.52 -17.06
C LEU A 180 7.40 -11.59 -15.88
N GLY A 181 8.05 -10.44 -15.71
CA GLY A 181 7.87 -9.52 -14.59
C GLY A 181 6.86 -8.38 -14.83
N VAL A 182 7.23 -7.19 -14.35
CA VAL A 182 6.37 -6.00 -14.34
C VAL A 182 6.14 -5.46 -15.75
N THR A 183 7.14 -5.51 -16.63
CA THR A 183 7.02 -5.03 -18.01
C THR A 183 6.01 -5.84 -18.82
N TRP A 184 6.05 -7.18 -18.75
CA TRP A 184 5.05 -8.02 -19.39
C TRP A 184 3.65 -7.77 -18.84
N MET A 185 3.51 -7.66 -17.52
CA MET A 185 2.22 -7.34 -16.90
C MET A 185 1.65 -6.02 -17.44
N LEU A 186 2.44 -4.94 -17.49
CA LEU A 186 1.98 -3.63 -17.99
C LEU A 186 1.74 -3.61 -19.50
N ARG A 187 2.37 -4.49 -20.27
CA ARG A 187 2.07 -4.68 -21.69
C ARG A 187 0.74 -5.41 -21.90
N HIS A 188 0.35 -6.31 -21.02
CA HIS A 188 -0.84 -7.15 -21.22
C HIS A 188 -2.03 -6.79 -20.34
N THR A 189 -1.87 -5.88 -19.38
CA THR A 189 -2.92 -5.48 -18.43
C THR A 189 -2.88 -3.97 -18.20
N ALA A 190 -4.02 -3.39 -17.84
CA ALA A 190 -4.12 -2.02 -17.39
C ALA A 190 -4.39 -2.00 -15.88
N LEU A 191 -3.48 -1.43 -15.10
CA LEU A 191 -3.68 -1.23 -13.67
C LEU A 191 -4.41 0.09 -13.41
N HIS A 192 -5.46 0.05 -12.61
CA HIS A 192 -6.15 1.23 -12.08
C HIS A 192 -5.91 1.29 -10.58
N ILE A 193 -5.14 2.28 -10.14
CA ILE A 193 -4.76 2.50 -8.74
C ILE A 193 -5.61 3.62 -8.15
N LEU A 194 -6.36 3.31 -7.11
CA LEU A 194 -7.20 4.23 -6.35
C LEU A 194 -6.74 4.22 -4.88
N PRO A 195 -5.82 5.13 -4.51
CA PRO A 195 -5.17 5.07 -3.21
C PRO A 195 -6.14 5.34 -2.05
N SER A 196 -7.16 6.18 -2.24
CA SER A 196 -8.19 6.45 -1.24
C SER A 196 -9.58 6.54 -1.86
N LEU A 197 -10.51 5.76 -1.31
CA LEU A 197 -11.95 5.88 -1.57
C LEU A 197 -12.67 6.70 -0.50
N ASN A 198 -12.01 6.98 0.62
CA ASN A 198 -12.52 7.76 1.73
C ASN A 198 -11.49 8.83 2.16
N PRO A 199 -11.27 9.86 1.33
CA PRO A 199 -10.33 10.94 1.66
C PRO A 199 -10.84 11.84 2.79
N ASP A 200 -12.16 11.85 3.05
CA ASP A 200 -12.76 12.68 4.09
C ASP A 200 -12.48 12.10 5.48
N GLY A 201 -12.83 10.84 5.69
CA GLY A 201 -12.45 10.08 6.88
C GLY A 201 -10.93 10.01 7.05
N ASN A 202 -10.14 9.91 5.98
CA ASN A 202 -8.68 9.91 6.09
C ASN A 202 -8.11 11.23 6.61
N ALA A 203 -8.66 12.38 6.18
CA ALA A 203 -8.22 13.70 6.64
C ALA A 203 -8.36 13.87 8.16
N VAL A 204 -9.36 13.20 8.76
CA VAL A 204 -9.62 13.24 10.21
C VAL A 204 -9.30 11.92 10.94
N ARG A 205 -8.63 10.97 10.26
CA ARG A 205 -8.25 9.64 10.79
C ARG A 205 -9.41 8.85 11.38
N LYS A 206 -10.55 8.88 10.69
CA LYS A 206 -11.80 8.21 11.08
C LYS A 206 -12.15 7.13 10.07
N ARG A 207 -12.66 6.00 10.55
CA ARG A 207 -13.09 4.86 9.72
C ARG A 207 -14.11 5.25 8.64
N TRP A 208 -15.04 6.14 8.97
CA TRP A 208 -16.16 6.57 8.13
C TRP A 208 -16.10 8.07 7.88
N ASN A 209 -16.92 8.58 6.95
CA ASN A 209 -17.20 10.01 6.82
C ASN A 209 -17.82 10.55 8.12
#